data_AF-A0AA51E0X6-F1
#
_entry.id   AF-A0AA51E0X6-F1
#
_cell.length_a   1.000
_cell.length_b   1.000
_cell.length_c   1.000
_cell.angle_alpha   90.00
_cell.angle_beta   90.00
_cell.angle_gamma   90.00
#
_symmetry.space_group_name_H-M   'P 1'
#
loop_
_entity.id
_entity.type
_entity.pdbx_description
1 polymer ?
#
loop_
_entity_poly.entity_id
_entity_poly.type
_entity_poly.pdbx_seq_one_letter_code
_entity_poly.pdbx_strand_id
1 'polypeptide(L)'
;MNIWKLEEGEVRKPGLAHFVMMALFTGVGIVVGTFGSLAVSIGPVSCFWPGQAIQSVGCIWYGGWGAIAGVVFPMISNAISGSAALPISLAYIPGNLAQAAFAGYFFRKMKCNPKLTSTKDYLVFLILGTLIANIIGAAEGNLVLLAFGIITPAGIPLNFLGWFLGNTIASAILGVIMLKFLSPLVMKTRTFCKGLWA
;
A
#
# COMPACT_ATOMS: atom_id res chain seq x y z
N MET A 1 -10.20 -18.86 -16.19
CA MET A 1 -9.45 -19.51 -15.09
C MET A 1 -9.42 -18.56 -13.89
N ASN A 2 -9.79 -19.02 -12.68
CA ASN A 2 -9.80 -18.16 -11.49
C ASN A 2 -8.42 -18.19 -10.83
N ILE A 3 -7.62 -17.13 -10.99
CA ILE A 3 -6.24 -16.99 -10.47
C ILE A 3 -6.17 -17.21 -8.96
N TRP A 4 -7.23 -16.89 -8.24
CA TRP A 4 -7.31 -16.96 -6.78
C TRP A 4 -7.73 -18.33 -6.26
N LYS A 5 -8.08 -19.27 -7.14
CA LYS A 5 -8.41 -20.64 -6.75
C LYS A 5 -7.14 -21.50 -6.80
N LEU A 6 -6.95 -22.34 -5.77
CA LEU A 6 -5.94 -23.39 -5.81
C LEU A 6 -6.33 -24.43 -6.88
N GLU A 7 -5.34 -24.85 -7.66
CA GLU A 7 -5.49 -25.96 -8.59
C GLU A 7 -5.48 -27.29 -7.84
N GLU A 8 -5.99 -28.35 -8.47
CA GLU A 8 -6.00 -29.67 -7.85
C GLU A 8 -4.56 -30.15 -7.58
N GLY A 9 -4.29 -30.55 -6.34
CA GLY A 9 -2.94 -30.90 -5.88
C GLY A 9 -2.02 -29.71 -5.56
N GLU A 10 -2.44 -28.46 -5.79
CA GLU A 10 -1.67 -27.28 -5.42
C GLU A 10 -1.71 -27.03 -3.90
N VAL A 11 -0.56 -27.15 -3.25
CA VAL A 11 -0.40 -26.80 -1.83
C VAL A 11 0.37 -25.49 -1.72
N ARG A 12 -0.26 -24.50 -1.08
CA ARG A 12 0.38 -23.25 -0.67
C ARG A 12 0.35 -23.20 0.86
N LYS A 13 1.50 -22.90 1.47
CA LYS A 13 1.65 -22.77 2.92
C LYS A 13 2.55 -21.60 3.22
N PRO A 14 2.28 -20.83 4.29
CA PRO A 14 3.21 -19.82 4.76
C PRO A 14 4.55 -20.45 5.11
N GLY A 15 5.64 -19.71 4.86
CA GLY A 15 6.98 -20.23 5.07
C GLY A 15 8.02 -19.14 4.87
N LEU A 16 9.29 -19.49 5.06
CA LEU A 16 10.42 -18.54 5.08
C LEU A 16 10.44 -17.62 3.84
N ALA A 17 10.12 -18.15 2.66
CA ALA A 17 10.09 -17.35 1.44
C ALA A 17 9.08 -16.17 1.52
N HIS A 18 7.93 -16.34 2.17
CA HIS A 18 6.95 -15.27 2.34
C HIS A 18 7.44 -14.19 3.30
N PHE A 19 8.10 -14.61 4.39
CA PHE A 19 8.74 -13.70 5.32
C PHE A 19 9.87 -12.89 4.64
N VAL A 20 10.68 -13.55 3.80
CA VAL A 20 11.71 -12.88 2.99
C VAL A 20 11.08 -11.86 2.03
N MET A 21 9.99 -12.22 1.34
CA MET A 21 9.30 -11.28 0.47
C MET A 21 8.73 -10.10 1.24
N MET A 22 8.13 -10.32 2.41
CA MET A 22 7.67 -9.25 3.30
C MET A 22 8.83 -8.32 3.67
N ALA A 23 9.96 -8.87 4.14
CA ALA A 23 11.12 -8.08 4.55
C ALA A 23 11.72 -7.28 3.37
N LEU A 24 11.82 -7.88 2.18
CA LEU A 24 12.26 -7.19 0.98
C LEU A 24 11.31 -6.07 0.57
N PHE A 25 10.00 -6.32 0.60
CA PHE A 25 9.00 -5.29 0.28
C PHE A 25 9.02 -4.15 1.31
N THR A 26 9.20 -4.48 2.59
CA THR A 26 9.42 -3.49 3.64
C THR A 26 10.66 -2.66 3.35
N GLY A 27 11.80 -3.28 3.02
CA GLY A 27 13.05 -2.59 2.70
C GLY A 27 12.92 -1.64 1.51
N VAL A 28 12.32 -2.12 0.42
CA VAL A 28 12.04 -1.28 -0.76
C VAL A 28 11.10 -0.12 -0.39
N GLY A 29 10.03 -0.41 0.36
CA GLY A 29 9.08 0.58 0.86
C GLY A 29 9.74 1.66 1.73
N ILE A 30 10.66 1.28 2.63
CA ILE A 30 11.43 2.23 3.44
C ILE A 30 12.18 3.19 2.54
N VAL A 31 12.93 2.69 1.56
CA VAL A 31 13.75 3.51 0.67
C VAL A 31 12.88 4.48 -0.12
N VAL A 32 11.91 3.96 -0.87
CA VAL A 32 11.11 4.81 -1.77
C VAL A 32 10.16 5.74 -1.00
N GLY A 33 9.69 5.32 0.18
CA GLY A 33 8.89 6.13 1.07
C GLY A 33 9.70 7.27 1.69
N THR A 34 10.91 6.99 2.17
CA THR A 34 11.79 8.01 2.76
C THR A 34 12.14 9.08 1.72
N PHE A 35 12.63 8.67 0.55
CA PHE A 35 13.02 9.63 -0.49
C PHE A 35 11.83 10.39 -1.06
N GLY A 36 10.65 9.76 -1.18
CA GLY A 36 9.42 10.47 -1.57
C GLY A 36 9.03 11.58 -0.59
N SER A 37 9.10 11.28 0.71
CA SER A 37 8.82 12.27 1.76
C SER A 37 9.80 13.44 1.76
N LEU A 38 11.07 13.21 1.40
CA LEU A 38 12.09 14.25 1.33
C LEU A 38 12.03 15.09 0.05
N ALA A 39 11.61 14.49 -1.07
CA ALA A 39 11.69 15.14 -2.38
C ALA A 39 10.58 16.17 -2.64
N VAL A 40 9.34 15.89 -2.22
CA VAL A 40 8.18 16.73 -2.53
C VAL A 40 7.25 16.83 -1.31
N SER A 41 7.52 17.76 -0.39
CA SER A 41 6.75 17.94 0.85
C SER A 41 5.94 19.25 0.89
N ILE A 42 4.79 19.19 1.55
CA ILE A 42 3.99 20.34 2.00
C ILE A 42 3.76 20.17 3.50
N GLY A 43 4.57 20.86 4.31
CA GLY A 43 4.56 20.69 5.76
C GLY A 43 4.93 19.25 6.17
N PRO A 44 4.14 18.58 7.04
CA PRO A 44 4.43 17.21 7.46
C PRO A 44 4.02 16.14 6.42
N VAL A 45 3.41 16.54 5.30
CA VAL A 45 2.81 15.64 4.31
C VAL A 45 3.60 15.65 3.00
N SER A 46 3.69 14.51 2.32
CA SER A 46 4.28 14.40 0.99
C SER A 46 3.24 14.58 -0.12
N CYS A 47 3.57 15.37 -1.14
CA CYS A 47 2.75 15.54 -2.36
C CYS A 47 3.01 14.51 -3.44
N PHE A 48 4.00 13.64 -3.25
CA PHE A 48 4.22 12.49 -4.10
C PHE A 48 4.98 11.44 -3.30
N TRP A 49 4.26 10.39 -2.88
CA TRP A 49 4.84 9.38 -2.01
C TRP A 49 4.84 8.00 -2.69
N PRO A 50 5.95 7.61 -3.37
CA PRO A 50 6.07 6.34 -4.08
C PRO A 50 5.88 5.11 -3.19
N GLY A 51 6.10 5.25 -1.87
CA GLY A 51 5.78 4.22 -0.88
C GLY A 51 4.37 3.68 -1.05
N GLN A 52 3.42 4.50 -1.50
CA GLN A 52 2.04 4.05 -1.67
C GLN A 52 1.83 3.01 -2.75
N ALA A 53 2.64 3.03 -3.81
CA ALA A 53 2.59 1.98 -4.81
C ALA A 53 3.02 0.64 -4.21
N ILE A 54 4.06 0.63 -3.36
CA ILE A 54 4.48 -0.56 -2.61
C ILE A 54 3.34 -1.01 -1.69
N GLN A 55 2.75 -0.09 -0.93
CA GLN A 55 1.69 -0.40 0.03
C GLN A 55 0.48 -1.05 -0.66
N SER A 56 -0.05 -0.43 -1.72
CA SER A 56 -1.24 -0.90 -2.44
C SER A 56 -1.04 -2.20 -3.21
N VAL A 57 0.16 -2.44 -3.76
CA VAL A 57 0.46 -3.65 -4.54
C VAL A 57 0.81 -4.84 -3.65
N GLY A 58 1.43 -4.61 -2.49
CA GLY A 58 1.95 -5.66 -1.63
C GLY A 58 0.90 -6.71 -1.26
N CYS A 59 -0.28 -6.30 -0.82
CA CYS A 59 -1.34 -7.24 -0.44
C CYS A 59 -1.97 -7.97 -1.64
N ILE A 60 -1.92 -7.39 -2.85
CA ILE A 60 -2.35 -8.09 -4.07
C ILE A 60 -1.43 -9.29 -4.31
N TRP A 61 -0.12 -9.11 -4.18
CA TRP A 61 0.87 -10.16 -4.45
C TRP A 61 1.06 -11.15 -3.31
N TYR A 62 1.23 -10.65 -2.09
CA TYR A 62 1.69 -11.44 -0.95
C TYR A 62 0.65 -11.53 0.17
N GLY A 63 -0.58 -11.07 -0.07
CA GLY A 63 -1.66 -11.16 0.91
C GLY A 63 -1.32 -10.42 2.20
N GLY A 64 -1.58 -11.05 3.35
CA GLY A 64 -1.30 -10.51 4.69
C GLY A 64 0.16 -10.18 4.90
N TRP A 65 1.10 -10.90 4.27
CA TRP A 65 2.53 -10.54 4.31
C TRP A 65 2.79 -9.18 3.67
N GLY A 66 2.15 -8.92 2.53
CA GLY A 66 2.22 -7.61 1.89
C GLY A 66 1.51 -6.52 2.69
N ALA A 67 0.40 -6.84 3.37
CA ALA A 67 -0.28 -5.91 4.26
C ALA A 67 0.59 -5.53 5.47
N ILE A 68 1.27 -6.51 6.08
CA ILE A 68 2.23 -6.27 7.17
C ILE A 68 3.37 -5.37 6.69
N ALA A 69 3.96 -5.68 5.53
CA ALA A 69 4.99 -4.82 4.95
C ALA A 69 4.47 -3.39 4.77
N GLY A 70 3.25 -3.27 4.24
CA GLY A 70 2.55 -2.00 4.07
C GLY A 70 2.30 -1.20 5.34
N VAL A 71 2.29 -1.82 6.52
CA VAL A 71 2.17 -1.13 7.82
C VAL A 71 3.53 -0.81 8.42
N VAL A 72 4.51 -1.72 8.26
CA VAL A 72 5.82 -1.61 8.91
C VAL A 72 6.72 -0.59 8.23
N PHE A 73 6.78 -0.60 6.89
CA PHE A 73 7.70 0.29 6.18
C PHE A 73 7.38 1.78 6.38
N PRO A 74 6.10 2.25 6.39
CA PRO A 74 5.78 3.66 6.59
C PRO A 74 6.27 4.16 7.95
N MET A 75 6.17 3.34 8.99
CA MET A 75 6.63 3.71 10.34
C MET A 75 8.13 4.02 10.36
N ILE A 76 8.91 3.17 9.68
CA ILE A 76 10.36 3.32 9.61
C ILE A 76 10.72 4.47 8.67
N SER A 77 10.09 4.58 7.50
CA SER A 77 10.36 5.67 6.56
C SER A 77 10.06 7.03 7.16
N ASN A 78 8.93 7.16 7.88
CA ASN A 78 8.54 8.42 8.53
C ASN A 78 9.53 8.85 9.62
N ALA A 79 10.07 7.88 10.37
CA ALA A 79 11.08 8.15 11.38
C ALA A 79 12.40 8.61 10.73
N ILE A 80 12.83 7.97 9.64
CA ILE A 80 14.06 8.34 8.92
C ILE A 80 13.92 9.70 8.22
N SER A 81 12.78 9.97 7.58
CA SER A 81 12.54 11.23 6.87
C SER A 81 12.22 12.40 7.81
N GLY A 82 12.00 12.13 9.10
CA GLY A 82 11.55 13.14 10.07
C GLY A 82 10.10 13.57 9.86
N SER A 83 9.31 12.86 9.04
CA SER A 83 7.92 13.23 8.71
C SER A 83 6.95 12.97 9.87
N ALA A 84 7.20 11.94 10.69
CA ALA A 84 6.40 11.69 11.89
C ALA A 84 7.20 10.90 12.94
N ALA A 85 7.09 11.30 14.20
CA ALA A 85 7.65 10.55 15.32
C ALA A 85 6.99 9.17 15.48
N LEU A 86 7.66 8.24 16.17
CA LEU A 86 7.18 6.86 16.34
C LEU A 86 5.76 6.76 16.93
N PRO A 87 5.36 7.54 17.97
CA PRO A 87 3.98 7.47 18.49
C PRO A 87 2.91 7.85 17.46
N ILE A 88 3.20 8.85 16.63
CA ILE A 88 2.31 9.30 15.55
C ILE A 88 2.26 8.22 14.45
N SER A 89 3.42 7.67 14.08
CA SER A 89 3.50 6.58 13.09
C SER A 89 2.76 5.32 13.52
N LEU A 90 2.77 4.99 14.82
CA LEU A 90 1.97 3.91 15.39
C LEU A 90 0.47 4.22 15.30
N ALA A 91 0.09 5.47 15.54
CA ALA A 91 -1.31 5.89 15.42
C ALA A 91 -1.83 5.76 13.99
N TYR A 92 -1.01 5.93 12.95
CA TYR A 92 -1.39 5.74 11.53
C TYR A 92 -1.61 4.27 11.10
N ILE A 93 -1.41 3.28 11.97
CA ILE A 93 -1.54 1.86 11.60
C ILE A 93 -2.88 1.54 10.93
N PRO A 94 -4.05 1.99 11.45
CA PRO A 94 -5.34 1.71 10.82
C PRO A 94 -5.44 2.27 9.39
N GLY A 95 -5.00 3.51 9.17
CA GLY A 95 -4.98 4.14 7.85
C GLY A 95 -4.04 3.42 6.88
N ASN A 96 -2.81 3.13 7.31
CA ASN A 96 -1.82 2.40 6.52
C ASN A 96 -2.29 0.97 6.19
N LEU A 97 -2.93 0.28 7.13
CA LEU A 97 -3.47 -1.05 6.89
C LEU A 97 -4.61 -1.00 5.87
N ALA A 98 -5.52 -0.03 5.98
CA ALA A 98 -6.59 0.14 5.00
C ALA A 98 -5.99 0.37 3.60
N GLN A 99 -5.02 1.26 3.50
CA GLN A 99 -4.32 1.56 2.24
C GLN A 99 -3.55 0.35 1.67
N ALA A 100 -2.96 -0.48 2.54
CA ALA A 100 -2.25 -1.69 2.12
C ALA A 100 -3.19 -2.83 1.71
N ALA A 101 -4.29 -3.02 2.43
CA ALA A 101 -5.11 -4.22 2.33
C ALA A 101 -6.28 -4.10 1.35
N PHE A 102 -6.81 -2.89 1.11
CA PHE A 102 -8.02 -2.69 0.30
C PHE A 102 -7.92 -3.31 -1.08
N ALA A 103 -6.84 -3.00 -1.81
CA ALA A 103 -6.64 -3.50 -3.16
C ALA A 103 -6.57 -5.04 -3.16
N GLY A 104 -5.79 -5.62 -2.26
CA GLY A 104 -5.66 -7.07 -2.12
C GLY A 104 -6.98 -7.77 -1.78
N TYR A 105 -7.80 -7.18 -0.90
CA TYR A 105 -9.12 -7.71 -0.55
C TYR A 105 -10.06 -7.72 -1.77
N PHE A 106 -10.20 -6.58 -2.46
CA PHE A 106 -11.13 -6.46 -3.57
C PHE A 106 -10.69 -7.21 -4.82
N PHE A 107 -9.38 -7.33 -5.08
CA PHE A 107 -8.88 -8.16 -6.16
C PHE A 107 -9.31 -9.62 -6.00
N ARG A 108 -9.22 -10.17 -4.78
CA ARG A 108 -9.67 -11.53 -4.47
C ARG A 108 -11.19 -11.64 -4.53
N LYS A 109 -11.91 -10.75 -3.84
CA LYS A 109 -13.38 -10.75 -3.77
C LYS A 109 -14.02 -10.65 -5.15
N MET A 110 -13.51 -9.77 -5.99
CA MET A 110 -14.05 -9.52 -7.33
C MET A 110 -13.38 -10.36 -8.41
N LYS A 111 -12.45 -11.25 -8.04
CA LYS A 111 -11.70 -12.14 -8.96
C LYS A 111 -10.97 -11.37 -10.08
N CYS A 112 -10.36 -10.24 -9.73
CA CYS A 112 -9.60 -9.43 -10.68
C CYS A 112 -8.24 -10.07 -10.99
N ASN A 113 -7.68 -9.78 -12.16
CA ASN A 113 -6.37 -10.27 -12.57
C ASN A 113 -5.28 -9.25 -12.17
N PRO A 114 -4.28 -9.62 -11.33
CA PRO A 114 -3.16 -8.75 -10.97
C PRO A 114 -2.35 -8.22 -12.17
N LYS A 115 -2.45 -8.85 -13.34
CA LYS A 115 -1.80 -8.38 -14.58
C LYS A 115 -2.55 -7.24 -15.28
N LEU A 116 -3.69 -6.80 -14.71
CA LEU A 116 -4.56 -5.77 -15.27
C LEU A 116 -4.93 -6.08 -16.74
N THR A 117 -5.65 -7.19 -16.94
CA THR A 117 -5.99 -7.69 -18.28
C THR A 117 -7.32 -7.16 -18.82
N SER A 118 -8.16 -6.62 -17.95
CA SER A 118 -9.47 -6.10 -18.29
C SER A 118 -9.72 -4.75 -17.65
N THR A 119 -10.64 -3.97 -18.20
CA THR A 119 -11.07 -2.67 -17.63
C THR A 119 -11.51 -2.82 -16.17
N LYS A 120 -12.17 -3.92 -15.82
CA LYS A 120 -12.56 -4.21 -14.44
C LYS A 120 -11.36 -4.25 -13.49
N ASP A 121 -10.26 -4.88 -13.90
CA ASP A 121 -9.05 -4.99 -13.07
C ASP A 121 -8.46 -3.61 -12.80
N TYR A 122 -8.42 -2.75 -13.83
CA TYR A 122 -7.98 -1.36 -13.72
C TYR A 122 -8.90 -0.56 -12.80
N LEU A 123 -10.22 -0.64 -12.99
CA LEU A 123 -11.19 0.11 -12.19
C LEU A 123 -11.14 -0.31 -10.72
N VAL A 124 -11.03 -1.60 -10.43
CA VAL A 124 -10.90 -2.08 -9.06
C VAL A 124 -9.61 -1.57 -8.42
N PHE A 125 -8.50 -1.56 -9.15
CA PHE A 125 -7.26 -0.99 -8.64
C PHE A 125 -7.36 0.52 -8.40
N LEU A 126 -7.74 1.28 -9.43
CA LEU A 126 -7.74 2.74 -9.40
C LEU A 126 -8.80 3.33 -8.47
N ILE A 127 -9.94 2.67 -8.32
CA ILE A 127 -11.01 3.16 -7.45
C ILE A 127 -10.81 2.62 -6.04
N LEU A 128 -10.76 1.30 -5.87
CA LEU A 128 -10.76 0.70 -4.53
C LEU A 128 -9.35 0.62 -3.94
N GLY A 129 -8.36 0.25 -4.76
CA GLY A 129 -6.98 0.08 -4.32
C GLY A 129 -6.19 1.37 -4.18
N THR A 130 -6.58 2.44 -4.88
CA THR A 130 -5.91 3.74 -4.80
C THR A 130 -6.85 4.83 -4.29
N LEU A 131 -7.92 5.20 -5.00
CA LEU A 131 -8.73 6.37 -4.62
C LEU A 131 -9.35 6.25 -3.21
N ILE A 132 -10.17 5.22 -2.98
CA ILE A 132 -10.88 5.02 -1.70
C ILE A 132 -9.91 4.70 -0.56
N ALA A 133 -8.93 3.84 -0.83
CA ALA A 133 -7.85 3.53 0.11
C ALA A 133 -7.16 4.82 0.61
N ASN A 134 -6.81 5.72 -0.31
CA ASN A 134 -6.12 6.97 0.04
C ASN A 134 -7.01 7.99 0.74
N ILE A 135 -8.32 8.04 0.43
CA ILE A 135 -9.27 8.86 1.20
C ILE A 135 -9.28 8.42 2.66
N ILE A 136 -9.36 7.10 2.92
CA ILE A 136 -9.40 6.56 4.28
C ILE A 136 -8.13 6.91 5.04
N GLY A 137 -6.95 6.60 4.46
CA GLY A 137 -5.69 6.87 5.16
C GLY A 137 -5.35 8.36 5.28
N ALA A 138 -5.72 9.21 4.30
CA ALA A 138 -5.54 10.66 4.44
C ALA A 138 -6.48 11.25 5.50
N ALA A 139 -7.73 10.80 5.58
CA ALA A 139 -8.68 11.25 6.59
C ALA A 139 -8.20 10.86 7.99
N GLU A 140 -7.86 9.59 8.19
CA GLU A 140 -7.35 9.09 9.47
C GLU A 140 -6.01 9.75 9.85
N GLY A 141 -5.08 9.88 8.92
CA GLY A 141 -3.80 10.54 9.16
C GLY A 141 -3.96 12.01 9.60
N ASN A 142 -4.91 12.75 9.01
CA ASN A 142 -5.20 14.12 9.43
C ASN A 142 -5.84 14.19 10.81
N LEU A 143 -6.71 13.24 11.18
CA LEU A 143 -7.27 13.15 12.53
C LEU A 143 -6.18 12.86 13.56
N VAL A 144 -5.24 11.97 13.24
CA VAL A 144 -4.08 11.69 14.08
C VAL A 144 -3.20 12.94 14.23
N LEU A 145 -2.86 13.62 13.13
CA LEU A 145 -2.07 14.86 13.19
C LEU A 145 -2.74 15.94 14.05
N LEU A 146 -4.06 16.07 13.95
CA LEU A 146 -4.83 16.98 14.78
C LEU A 146 -4.80 16.56 16.27
N ALA A 147 -5.02 15.28 16.55
CA ALA A 147 -5.04 14.75 17.93
C ALA A 147 -3.69 14.91 18.65
N PHE A 148 -2.58 14.85 17.91
CA PHE A 148 -1.24 15.07 18.43
C PHE A 148 -0.79 16.55 18.40
N GLY A 149 -1.67 17.48 18.00
CA GLY A 149 -1.38 18.91 17.97
C GLY A 149 -0.37 19.34 16.90
N ILE A 150 -0.13 18.50 15.89
CA ILE A 150 0.81 18.79 14.80
C ILE A 150 0.20 19.74 13.77
N ILE A 151 -1.12 19.64 13.55
CA ILE A 151 -1.87 20.56 12.68
C ILE A 151 -3.03 21.17 13.44
N THR A 152 -3.51 22.32 12.96
CA THR A 152 -4.74 22.96 13.43
C THR A 152 -5.94 22.50 12.58
N PRO A 153 -7.19 22.68 13.05
CA PRO A 153 -8.37 22.37 12.25
C PRO A 153 -8.37 23.08 10.87
N ALA A 154 -7.87 24.31 10.81
CA ALA A 154 -7.74 25.08 9.57
C ALA A 154 -6.72 24.49 8.59
N GLY A 155 -5.76 23.70 9.08
CA GLY A 155 -4.76 23.02 8.25
C GLY A 155 -5.27 21.73 7.60
N ILE A 156 -6.39 21.16 8.06
CA ILE A 156 -6.91 19.87 7.58
C ILE A 156 -7.14 19.87 6.06
N PRO A 157 -7.79 20.86 5.42
CA PRO A 157 -8.07 20.80 3.98
C PRO A 157 -6.80 20.67 3.14
N LEU A 158 -5.76 21.45 3.46
CA LEU A 158 -4.50 21.43 2.72
C LEU A 158 -3.74 20.11 2.94
N ASN A 159 -3.62 19.67 4.19
CA ASN A 159 -2.91 18.43 4.53
C ASN A 159 -3.64 17.20 3.98
N PHE A 160 -4.97 17.17 4.05
CA PHE A 160 -5.78 16.11 3.46
C PHE A 160 -5.58 16.04 1.95
N LEU A 161 -5.72 17.16 1.23
CA LEU A 161 -5.55 17.19 -0.22
C LEU A 161 -4.13 16.82 -0.65
N GLY A 162 -3.11 17.34 0.04
CA GLY A 162 -1.70 17.00 -0.24
C GLY A 162 -1.45 15.50 -0.10
N TRP A 163 -1.89 14.90 1.01
CA TRP A 163 -1.69 13.48 1.30
C TRP A 163 -2.48 12.63 0.30
N PHE A 164 -3.77 12.91 0.17
CA PHE A 164 -4.67 12.16 -0.67
C PHE A 164 -4.20 12.17 -2.13
N LEU A 165 -3.89 13.33 -2.69
CA LEU A 165 -3.43 13.44 -4.07
C LEU A 165 -2.05 12.81 -4.25
N GLY A 166 -1.11 13.10 -3.34
CA GLY A 166 0.25 12.59 -3.45
C GLY A 166 0.31 11.07 -3.41
N ASN A 167 -0.46 10.45 -2.51
CA ASN A 167 -0.56 9.00 -2.45
C ASN A 167 -1.36 8.42 -3.62
N THR A 168 -2.46 9.05 -4.03
CA THR A 168 -3.30 8.56 -5.14
C THR A 168 -2.57 8.59 -6.47
N ILE A 169 -1.88 9.69 -6.79
CA ILE A 169 -1.12 9.82 -8.05
C ILE A 169 0.03 8.80 -8.07
N ALA A 170 0.79 8.70 -6.97
CA ALA A 170 1.90 7.76 -6.88
C ALA A 170 1.43 6.31 -7.04
N SER A 171 0.40 5.89 -6.30
CA SER A 171 -0.12 4.53 -6.38
C SER A 171 -0.83 4.23 -7.70
N ALA A 172 -1.55 5.19 -8.30
CA ALA A 172 -2.21 4.99 -9.59
C ALA A 172 -1.19 4.78 -10.71
N ILE A 173 -0.14 5.60 -10.79
CA ILE A 173 0.85 5.50 -11.87
C ILE A 173 1.78 4.31 -11.62
N LEU A 174 2.50 4.32 -10.50
CA LEU A 174 3.53 3.33 -10.23
C LEU A 174 2.92 1.97 -9.93
N GLY A 175 1.78 1.92 -9.24
CA GLY A 175 1.09 0.67 -8.94
C GLY A 175 0.55 0.00 -10.21
N VAL A 176 0.01 0.77 -11.17
CA VAL A 176 -0.38 0.20 -12.48
C VAL A 176 0.83 -0.36 -13.22
N ILE A 177 1.95 0.36 -13.25
CA ILE A 177 3.20 -0.11 -13.88
C ILE A 177 3.65 -1.42 -13.21
N MET A 178 3.74 -1.44 -11.87
CA MET A 178 4.12 -2.62 -11.11
C MET A 178 3.20 -3.81 -11.41
N LEU A 179 1.88 -3.62 -11.34
CA LEU A 179 0.92 -4.68 -11.60
C LEU A 179 0.98 -5.17 -13.05
N LYS A 180 1.10 -4.26 -14.02
CA LYS A 180 1.10 -4.62 -15.44
C LYS A 180 2.34 -5.43 -15.82
N PHE A 181 3.51 -5.00 -15.34
CA PHE A 181 4.79 -5.55 -15.79
C PHE A 181 5.38 -6.59 -14.85
N LEU A 182 5.14 -6.50 -13.54
CA LEU A 182 5.74 -7.41 -12.56
C LEU A 182 4.81 -8.54 -12.14
N SER A 183 3.47 -8.35 -12.14
CA SER A 183 2.55 -9.45 -11.82
C SER A 183 2.73 -10.69 -12.70
N PRO A 184 3.05 -10.61 -14.01
CA PRO A 184 3.37 -11.79 -14.81
C PRO A 184 4.52 -12.64 -14.28
N LEU A 185 5.48 -12.02 -13.57
CA LEU A 185 6.61 -12.70 -12.94
C LEU A 185 6.23 -13.19 -11.54
N VAL A 186 5.66 -12.31 -10.72
CA VAL A 186 5.29 -12.61 -9.33
C VAL A 186 4.28 -13.75 -9.25
N MET A 187 3.28 -13.78 -10.12
CA MET A 187 2.25 -14.83 -10.10
C MET A 187 2.77 -16.23 -10.42
N LYS A 188 3.97 -16.35 -11.00
CA LYS A 188 4.61 -17.66 -11.28
C LYS A 188 5.35 -18.21 -10.05
N THR A 189 5.57 -17.39 -9.03
CA THR A 189 6.34 -17.80 -7.85
C THR A 189 5.48 -18.57 -6.86
N ARG A 190 6.14 -19.32 -5.96
CA ARG A 190 5.47 -19.93 -4.80
C ARG A 190 4.99 -18.91 -3.77
N THR A 191 5.56 -17.70 -3.79
CA THR A 191 5.28 -16.63 -2.83
C THR A 191 4.03 -15.82 -3.13
N PHE A 192 3.49 -15.91 -4.35
CA PHE A 192 2.20 -15.30 -4.67
C PHE A 192 1.06 -15.94 -3.85
N CYS A 193 0.35 -15.11 -3.08
CA CYS A 193 -0.72 -15.56 -2.19
C CYS A 193 -2.08 -15.49 -2.88
N LYS A 194 -2.64 -16.66 -3.20
CA LYS A 194 -4.01 -16.79 -3.71
C LYS A 194 -5.07 -16.45 -2.66
N GLY A 195 -4.81 -16.79 -1.39
CA GLY A 195 -5.59 -16.36 -0.23
C GLY A 195 -5.03 -15.12 0.47
N LEU A 196 -5.52 -14.81 1.67
CA LEU A 196 -4.89 -13.82 2.54
C LEU A 196 -3.50 -14.30 2.97
N TRP A 197 -3.39 -15.58 3.30
CA TRP A 197 -2.12 -16.23 3.50
C TRP A 197 -1.84 -17.13 2.29
N ALA A 198 -0.60 -17.59 2.19
CA ALA A 198 -0.18 -18.53 1.16
C ALA A 198 -1.01 -19.80 1.26
#